data_AF-A0A7X9FLM3-F1
#
_entry.id   AF-A0A7X9FLM3-F1
#
_cell.length_a   1.000
_cell.length_b   1.000
_cell.length_c   1.000
_cell.angle_alpha   90.00
_cell.angle_beta   90.00
_cell.angle_gamma   90.00
#
_symmetry.space_group_name_H-M   'P 1'
#
loop_
_entity.id
_entity.type
_entity.pdbx_description
1 polymer ?
#
loop_
_entity_poly.entity_id
_entity_poly.type
_entity_poly.pdbx_seq_one_letter_code
_entity_poly.pdbx_strand_id
1 'polypeptide(L)'
;TAPSGDGAAGLRPALRGPDGAALGYARPDGLVWGGYLHGLFDADAFRRTWLDGLRARRGLPPLHTPVPYDLEPALDRLADVVRRALDMDAVRTLLGV
;
A
#
# COMPACT_ATOMS: atom_id res chain seq x y z
N THR A 1 23.87 -4.06 -20.33
CA THR A 1 22.82 -4.65 -21.20
C THR A 1 22.05 -5.66 -20.39
N ALA A 2 20.96 -5.22 -19.76
CA ALA A 2 20.03 -6.09 -19.03
C ALA A 2 19.00 -6.65 -20.02
N PRO A 3 18.49 -7.88 -19.82
CA PRO A 3 17.64 -8.53 -20.80
C PRO A 3 16.30 -7.79 -20.88
N SER A 4 15.95 -7.41 -22.10
CA SER A 4 14.62 -7.01 -22.54
C SER A 4 13.65 -8.15 -22.19
N GLY A 5 13.00 -8.02 -21.04
CA GLY A 5 11.92 -8.91 -20.62
C GLY A 5 10.78 -8.79 -21.62
N ASP A 6 10.59 -9.87 -22.36
CA ASP A 6 9.51 -10.10 -23.29
C ASP A 6 8.19 -9.63 -22.69
N GLY A 7 7.52 -8.73 -23.39
CA GLY A 7 6.27 -8.16 -22.94
C GLY A 7 5.24 -9.27 -22.83
N ALA A 8 4.68 -9.48 -21.64
CA ALA A 8 3.36 -10.07 -21.52
C ALA A 8 2.41 -9.23 -22.39
N ALA A 9 2.16 -9.68 -23.61
CA ALA A 9 1.57 -8.87 -24.67
C ALA A 9 0.27 -8.22 -24.17
N GLY A 10 0.30 -6.90 -23.99
CA GLY A 10 -0.84 -6.10 -23.53
C GLY A 10 -0.74 -5.56 -22.10
N LEU A 11 0.17 -6.00 -21.24
CA LEU A 11 0.29 -5.40 -19.91
C LEU A 11 1.01 -4.05 -19.96
N ARG A 12 0.54 -3.09 -19.16
CA ARG A 12 1.12 -1.75 -19.03
C ARG A 12 1.67 -1.55 -17.61
N PRO A 13 2.79 -0.85 -17.43
CA PRO A 13 3.26 -0.48 -16.09
C PRO A 13 2.17 0.29 -15.34
N ALA A 14 1.78 -0.20 -14.17
CA ALA A 14 0.77 0.41 -13.31
C ALA A 14 1.39 1.32 -12.25
N LEU A 15 2.60 0.96 -11.81
CA LEU A 15 3.35 1.63 -10.74
C LEU A 15 4.81 1.73 -11.17
N ARG A 16 5.44 2.85 -10.86
CA ARG A 16 6.86 3.06 -11.11
C ARG A 16 7.57 3.47 -9.83
N GLY A 17 8.76 2.93 -9.63
CA GLY A 17 9.66 3.34 -8.57
C GLY A 17 10.34 4.67 -8.88
N PRO A 18 11.08 5.23 -7.90
CA PRO A 18 11.83 6.48 -8.09
C PRO A 18 12.88 6.42 -9.21
N ASP A 19 13.39 5.23 -9.49
CA ASP A 19 14.33 4.90 -10.57
C ASP A 19 13.63 4.70 -11.94
N GLY A 20 12.30 4.83 -11.98
CA GLY A 20 11.49 4.63 -13.17
C GLY A 20 11.16 3.16 -13.47
N ALA A 21 11.70 2.20 -12.70
CA ALA A 21 11.44 0.79 -12.87
C ALA A 21 9.96 0.46 -12.58
N ALA A 22 9.39 -0.49 -13.31
CA ALA A 22 8.01 -0.91 -13.05
C ALA A 22 7.93 -1.72 -11.74
N LEU A 23 7.10 -1.27 -10.80
CA LEU A 23 6.83 -1.97 -9.54
C LEU A 23 5.55 -2.83 -9.60
N GLY A 24 4.84 -2.75 -10.71
CA GLY A 24 3.64 -3.52 -10.99
C GLY A 24 3.11 -3.25 -12.39
N TYR A 25 2.25 -4.15 -12.85
CA TYR A 25 1.65 -4.13 -14.18
C TYR A 25 0.13 -4.20 -14.07
N ALA A 26 -0.56 -3.64 -15.05
CA ALA A 26 -2.00 -3.73 -15.18
C ALA A 26 -2.41 -4.16 -16.59
N ARG A 27 -3.60 -4.76 -16.69
CA ARG A 27 -4.29 -4.94 -17.98
C ARG A 27 -4.53 -3.57 -18.65
N PRO A 28 -4.65 -3.51 -20.00
CA PRO A 28 -4.92 -2.26 -20.72
C PRO A 28 -6.15 -1.50 -20.24
N ASP A 29 -7.17 -2.22 -19.80
CA ASP A 29 -8.42 -1.67 -19.26
C ASP A 29 -8.29 -1.12 -17.83
N GLY A 30 -7.13 -1.29 -17.20
CA GLY A 30 -6.85 -0.86 -15.83
C GLY A 30 -7.71 -1.56 -14.78
N LEU A 31 -8.34 -2.70 -15.10
CA LEU A 31 -9.23 -3.43 -14.18
C LEU A 31 -8.48 -4.44 -13.30
N VAL A 32 -7.36 -4.97 -13.79
CA VAL A 32 -6.55 -5.96 -13.07
C VAL A 32 -5.15 -5.45 -12.96
N TRP A 33 -4.65 -5.40 -11.72
CA TRP A 33 -3.33 -4.91 -11.36
C TRP A 33 -2.60 -6.04 -10.64
N GLY A 34 -1.31 -6.18 -10.87
CA GLY A 34 -0.43 -7.12 -10.19
C GLY A 34 0.89 -6.46 -9.86
N GLY A 35 1.36 -6.61 -8.62
CA GLY A 35 2.61 -6.03 -8.14
C GLY A 35 2.89 -6.45 -6.69
N TYR A 36 4.11 -6.18 -6.23
CA TYR A 36 4.56 -6.53 -4.88
C TYR A 36 4.63 -5.29 -3.95
N LEU A 37 4.08 -4.16 -4.39
CA LEU A 37 4.11 -2.94 -3.59
C LEU A 37 3.14 -3.04 -2.40
N HIS A 38 3.69 -3.24 -1.21
CA HIS A 38 2.96 -3.12 0.03
C HIS A 38 2.55 -1.67 0.30
N GLY A 39 1.43 -1.46 0.99
CA GLY A 39 0.95 -0.13 1.37
C GLY A 39 0.49 0.75 0.21
N LEU A 40 0.30 0.20 -0.99
CA LEU A 40 -0.20 0.94 -2.17
C LEU A 40 -1.46 1.77 -1.84
N PHE A 41 -2.33 1.23 -1.00
CA PHE A 41 -3.58 1.87 -0.62
C PHE A 41 -3.48 2.70 0.66
N ASP A 42 -2.32 2.84 1.30
CA ASP A 42 -2.20 3.55 2.57
C ASP A 42 -2.25 5.07 2.37
N ALA A 43 -1.80 5.55 1.22
CA ALA A 43 -1.88 6.96 0.84
C ALA A 43 -3.34 7.39 0.60
N ASP A 44 -3.88 8.22 1.50
CA ASP A 44 -5.29 8.62 1.50
C ASP A 44 -5.76 9.21 0.17
N ALA A 45 -4.96 10.08 -0.44
CA ALA A 45 -5.30 10.73 -1.71
C ALA A 45 -5.38 9.73 -2.87
N PHE A 46 -4.45 8.76 -2.92
CA PHE A 46 -4.48 7.70 -3.93
C PHE A 46 -5.68 6.78 -3.71
N ARG A 47 -5.88 6.30 -2.48
CA ARG A 47 -7.01 5.43 -2.10
C ARG A 47 -8.35 6.08 -2.45
N ARG A 48 -8.52 7.38 -2.13
CA ARG A 48 -9.68 8.20 -2.51
C ARG A 48 -9.93 8.19 -4.01
N THR A 49 -8.92 8.58 -4.78
CA THR A 49 -9.02 8.72 -6.24
C THR A 49 -9.33 7.37 -6.89
N TRP A 50 -8.70 6.30 -6.40
CA TRP A 50 -8.93 4.93 -6.87
C TRP A 50 -10.37 4.47 -6.59
N LEU A 51 -10.88 4.68 -5.38
CA LEU A 51 -12.26 4.36 -5.01
C LEU A 51 -13.29 5.19 -5.80
N ASP A 52 -13.00 6.47 -6.06
CA ASP A 52 -13.86 7.32 -6.90
C ASP A 52 -13.95 6.81 -8.34
N GLY A 53 -12.86 6.29 -8.89
CA GLY A 53 -12.88 5.60 -10.18
C GLY A 53 -13.85 4.41 -10.18
N LEU A 54 -13.90 3.63 -9.10
CA LEU A 54 -14.86 2.52 -8.97
C LEU A 54 -16.30 3.02 -8.83
N ARG A 55 -16.53 4.10 -8.09
CA ARG A 55 -17.86 4.73 -7.95
C ARG A 55 -18.39 5.21 -9.29
N ALA A 56 -17.58 5.92 -10.06
CA ALA A 56 -17.95 6.40 -11.40
C ALA A 56 -18.35 5.24 -12.33
N ARG A 57 -17.59 4.13 -12.31
CA ARG A 57 -17.91 2.92 -13.09
C ARG A 57 -19.24 2.27 -12.70
N ARG A 58 -19.72 2.52 -11.48
CA ARG A 58 -21.01 2.06 -10.96
C ARG A 58 -22.12 3.10 -11.07
N GLY A 59 -21.87 4.25 -11.71
CA GLY A 59 -22.82 5.35 -11.80
C GLY A 59 -23.05 6.09 -10.48
N LEU A 60 -22.15 5.94 -9.51
CA LEU A 60 -22.21 6.63 -8.22
C LEU A 60 -21.39 7.92 -8.26
N PRO A 61 -21.87 9.01 -7.63
CA PRO A 61 -21.12 10.25 -7.57
C PRO A 61 -19.85 10.08 -6.72
N PRO A 62 -18.70 10.67 -7.10
CA PRO A 62 -17.52 10.69 -6.26
C PRO A 62 -17.80 11.41 -4.93
N LEU A 63 -17.07 11.07 -3.86
CA LEU A 63 -17.20 11.77 -2.57
C LEU A 63 -16.05 12.76 -2.30
N HIS A 64 -14.96 12.72 -3.08
CA HIS A 64 -13.82 13.66 -3.08
C HIS A 64 -13.02 13.81 -1.78
N THR A 65 -13.59 13.52 -0.61
CA THR A 65 -12.93 13.67 0.69
C THR A 65 -12.12 12.42 1.04
N PRO A 66 -10.79 12.53 1.19
CA PRO A 66 -9.98 11.45 1.74
C PRO A 66 -10.35 11.24 3.22
N VAL A 67 -10.37 9.98 3.65
CA VAL A 67 -10.49 9.65 5.08
C VAL A 67 -9.07 9.34 5.56
N PRO A 68 -8.54 10.12 6.52
CA PRO A 68 -7.22 9.86 7.07
C PRO A 68 -7.13 8.45 7.62
N TYR A 69 -6.13 7.71 7.18
CA TYR A 69 -5.77 6.44 7.79
C TYR A 69 -4.42 6.58 8.46
N ASP A 70 -4.43 6.44 9.78
CA ASP A 70 -3.21 6.42 10.58
C ASP A 70 -3.27 5.24 11.54
N LEU A 71 -2.35 4.30 11.34
CA LEU A 71 -2.23 3.09 12.14
C LEU A 71 -1.40 3.32 13.41
N GLU A 72 -0.53 4.35 13.42
CA GLU A 72 0.39 4.63 14.54
C GLU A 72 -0.34 4.72 15.89
N PRO A 73 -1.46 5.45 16.04
CA PRO A 73 -2.13 5.55 17.34
C PRO A 73 -2.63 4.20 17.87
N ALA A 74 -2.99 3.28 16.98
CA ALA A 74 -3.42 1.94 17.38
C ALA A 74 -2.23 1.06 17.81
N LEU A 75 -1.10 1.19 17.11
CA LEU A 75 0.14 0.50 17.47
C LEU A 75 0.71 1.03 18.79
N ASP A 76 0.66 2.34 19.02
CA ASP A 76 1.08 2.96 20.28
C ASP A 76 0.26 2.43 21.47
N ARG A 77 -1.07 2.37 21.32
CA ARG A 77 -1.94 1.80 22.35
C ARG A 77 -1.62 0.32 22.62
N LEU A 78 -1.30 -0.45 21.58
CA LEU A 78 -0.88 -1.84 21.74
C LEU A 78 0.46 -1.91 22.48
N ALA A 79 1.43 -1.08 22.10
CA ALA A 79 2.73 -1.00 22.75
C ALA A 79 2.61 -0.63 24.23
N ASP A 80 1.71 0.30 24.58
CA ASP A 80 1.39 0.65 25.97
C ASP A 80 0.86 -0.54 26.78
N VAL A 81 0.00 -1.36 26.17
CA VAL A 81 -0.52 -2.57 26.81
C VAL A 81 0.60 -3.58 27.03
N VAL A 82 1.42 -3.83 26.00
CA VAL A 82 2.55 -4.77 26.08
C VAL A 82 3.54 -4.33 27.16
N ARG A 83 3.93 -3.05 27.19
CA ARG A 83 4.86 -2.49 28.19
C ARG A 83 4.35 -2.61 29.62
N ARG A 84 3.04 -2.56 29.84
CA ARG A 84 2.44 -2.73 31.17
C ARG A 84 2.29 -4.20 31.59
N ALA A 85 2.16 -5.10 30.62
CA ALA A 85 1.91 -6.52 30.88
C ALA A 85 3.18 -7.35 31.00
N LEU A 86 4.32 -6.88 30.48
CA LEU A 86 5.58 -7.62 30.42
C LEU A 86 6.71 -6.88 31.15
N ASP A 87 7.64 -7.66 31.69
CA ASP A 87 8.95 -7.15 32.13
C ASP A 87 9.80 -6.85 30.89
N MET A 88 9.79 -5.58 30.48
CA MET A 88 10.51 -5.15 29.29
C MET A 88 12.03 -5.16 29.47
N ASP A 89 12.55 -5.11 30.70
CA ASP A 89 13.99 -5.25 30.97
C ASP A 89 14.44 -6.70 30.74
N ALA A 90 13.66 -7.67 31.20
CA ALA A 90 13.91 -9.08 30.90
C ALA A 90 13.83 -9.37 29.39
N VAL A 91 12.83 -8.81 28.68
CA VAL A 91 12.70 -8.94 27.22
C VAL A 91 13.90 -8.34 26.49
N ARG A 92 14.34 -7.14 26.88
CA ARG A 92 15.53 -6.50 26.32
C ARG A 92 16.79 -7.34 26.53
N THR A 93 16.97 -7.86 27.74
CA THR A 93 18.07 -8.78 28.08
C THR A 93 18.07 -10.02 27.19
N LEU A 94 16.92 -10.62 26.93
CA LEU A 94 16.79 -11.78 26.03
C LEU A 94 17.11 -11.45 24.57
N LEU A 95 16.77 -10.24 24.12
CA LEU A 95 17.07 -9.75 22.78
C LEU A 95 18.53 -9.28 22.63
N GLY A 96 19.28 -9.14 23.73
CA GLY A 96 20.66 -8.66 23.73
C GLY A 96 20.79 -7.17 23.43
N VAL A 97 19.76 -6.37 23.75
CA VAL A 97 19.71 -4.91 23.56
C VAL A 97 19.46 -4.18 24.86
#